data_AF-A0A6G9YYW4-F1
#
_entry.id   AF-A0A6G9YYW4-F1
#
_cell.length_a   1.000
_cell.length_b   1.000
_cell.length_c   1.000
_cell.angle_alpha   90.00
_cell.angle_beta   90.00
_cell.angle_gamma   90.00
#
_symmetry.space_group_name_H-M   'P 1'
#
loop_
_entity.id
_entity.type
_entity.pdbx_description
1 polymer ?
#
loop_
_entity_poly.entity_id
_entity_poly.type
_entity_poly.pdbx_seq_one_letter_code
_entity_poly.pdbx_strand_id
1 'polypeptide(L)'
;MHWDQMTATTEDLRKRATRLRRGIGQLGVLESIISAADGPWLGAMDADGRGTAELRMHLAGRYRLTAVVTSAGKLNLVQMNTPTEDERVLSGKPALRRGWDDAEPMPKQPEWLEYVVAWVKSASHDVDRRAVLEWRLEGADRKLTTMNDTIESLRASLTEREQLRDEVAAEVAQLRAALAAEPADGLRADPDAPGS
;
A
#
# COMPACT_ATOMS: atom_id res chain seq x y z
N MET A 1 10.50 -0.30 -14.85
CA MET A 1 9.60 -1.24 -14.16
C MET A 1 8.65 -1.81 -15.21
N HIS A 2 8.59 -3.14 -15.37
CA HIS A 2 7.72 -3.78 -16.38
C HIS A 2 6.27 -3.74 -15.89
N TRP A 3 5.29 -3.55 -16.79
CA TRP A 3 3.86 -3.44 -16.42
C TRP A 3 3.37 -4.65 -15.63
N ASP A 4 3.87 -5.84 -15.94
CA ASP A 4 3.51 -7.09 -15.26
C ASP A 4 3.98 -7.19 -13.79
N GLN A 5 4.85 -6.28 -13.35
CA GLN A 5 5.29 -6.21 -11.96
C GLN A 5 4.41 -5.27 -11.10
N MET A 6 3.43 -4.60 -11.71
CA MET A 6 2.53 -3.68 -11.02
C MET A 6 1.36 -4.44 -10.40
N THR A 7 1.40 -4.60 -9.08
CA THR A 7 0.37 -5.35 -8.33
C THR A 7 -0.42 -4.48 -7.37
N ALA A 8 -0.11 -3.18 -7.26
CA ALA A 8 -0.80 -2.30 -6.33
C ALA A 8 -2.21 -1.98 -6.83
N THR A 9 -3.20 -2.22 -5.99
CA THR A 9 -4.59 -1.84 -6.27
C THR A 9 -4.78 -0.32 -6.20
N THR A 10 -5.92 0.19 -6.66
CA THR A 10 -6.26 1.63 -6.53
C THR A 10 -6.23 2.10 -5.08
N GLU A 11 -6.63 1.26 -4.13
CA GLU A 11 -6.57 1.57 -2.69
C GLU A 11 -5.11 1.61 -2.17
N ASP A 12 -4.26 0.72 -2.64
CA ASP A 12 -2.83 0.77 -2.31
C ASP A 12 -2.17 2.03 -2.87
N LEU A 13 -2.53 2.42 -4.10
CA LEU A 13 -2.06 3.66 -4.72
C LEU A 13 -2.53 4.89 -3.95
N ARG A 14 -3.79 4.92 -3.47
CA ARG A 14 -4.32 5.98 -2.61
C ARG A 14 -3.51 6.11 -1.33
N LYS A 15 -3.21 5.00 -0.64
CA LYS A 15 -2.35 4.98 0.56
C LYS A 15 -0.92 5.43 0.28
N ARG A 16 -0.39 5.16 -0.90
CA ARG A 16 0.94 5.64 -1.31
C ARG A 16 0.93 7.13 -1.62
N ALA A 17 -0.11 7.62 -2.28
CA ALA A 17 -0.29 9.04 -2.59
C ALA A 17 -0.31 9.89 -1.31
N THR A 18 -1.04 9.46 -0.29
CA THR A 18 -1.10 10.18 1.01
C THR A 18 0.24 10.21 1.76
N ARG A 19 1.16 9.29 1.44
CA ARG A 19 2.52 9.25 2.01
C ARG A 19 3.50 10.16 1.26
N LEU A 20 3.15 10.68 0.09
CA LEU A 20 3.96 11.66 -0.62
C LEU A 20 4.01 12.95 0.22
N ARG A 21 5.17 13.22 0.83
CA ARG A 21 5.36 14.32 1.80
C ARG A 21 5.28 15.73 1.21
N ARG A 22 4.92 15.91 -0.07
CA ARG A 22 5.07 17.19 -0.77
C ARG A 22 3.87 17.50 -1.70
N GLY A 23 3.09 18.52 -1.31
CA GLY A 23 2.12 19.23 -2.17
C GLY A 23 0.68 18.71 -2.13
N ILE A 24 -0.22 19.45 -1.44
CA ILE A 24 -1.68 19.18 -1.42
C ILE A 24 -2.24 19.11 -2.85
N GLY A 25 -1.76 19.97 -3.76
CA GLY A 25 -2.17 19.97 -5.17
C GLY A 25 -1.78 18.71 -5.94
N GLN A 26 -0.58 18.16 -5.68
CA GLN A 26 -0.15 16.90 -6.29
C GLN A 26 -1.03 15.74 -5.84
N LEU A 27 -1.37 15.69 -4.54
CA LEU A 27 -2.28 14.69 -4.00
C LEU A 27 -3.67 14.78 -4.64
N GLY A 28 -4.24 15.99 -4.76
CA GLY A 28 -5.57 16.17 -5.35
C GLY A 28 -5.67 15.70 -6.81
N VAL A 29 -4.64 15.94 -7.62
CA VAL A 29 -4.58 15.42 -9.00
C VAL A 29 -4.54 13.90 -9.03
N LEU A 30 -3.64 13.30 -8.24
CA LEU A 30 -3.49 11.84 -8.19
C LEU A 30 -4.77 11.17 -7.68
N GLU A 31 -5.40 11.73 -6.64
CA GLU A 31 -6.63 11.22 -6.07
C GLU A 31 -7.81 11.29 -7.05
N SER A 32 -7.89 12.36 -7.85
CA SER A 32 -8.91 12.51 -8.88
C SER A 32 -8.80 11.42 -9.95
N ILE A 33 -7.57 11.12 -10.40
CA ILE A 33 -7.32 10.05 -11.39
C ILE A 33 -7.61 8.67 -10.77
N ILE A 34 -7.12 8.39 -9.57
CA ILE A 34 -7.31 7.09 -8.90
C ILE A 34 -8.79 6.84 -8.59
N SER A 35 -9.54 7.87 -8.24
CA SER A 35 -10.97 7.75 -7.92
C SER A 35 -11.84 7.58 -9.16
N ALA A 36 -11.34 7.94 -10.34
CA ALA A 36 -11.99 7.66 -11.62
C ALA A 36 -11.84 6.19 -12.07
N ALA A 37 -10.89 5.46 -11.49
CA ALA A 37 -10.47 4.14 -11.90
C ALA A 37 -11.36 3.03 -11.28
N ASP A 38 -12.59 2.93 -11.78
CA ASP A 38 -13.56 1.90 -11.38
C ASP A 38 -13.32 0.58 -12.11
N GLY A 39 -12.51 -0.31 -11.54
CA GLY A 39 -12.22 -1.59 -12.19
C GLY A 39 -11.08 -2.36 -11.56
N PRO A 40 -10.62 -3.47 -12.17
CA PRO A 40 -9.38 -4.17 -11.82
C PRO A 40 -8.16 -3.39 -12.31
N TRP A 41 -8.08 -2.12 -11.91
CA TRP A 41 -6.91 -1.29 -12.17
C TRP A 41 -5.80 -1.70 -11.22
N LEU A 42 -4.64 -1.96 -11.81
CA LEU A 42 -3.39 -2.20 -11.10
C LEU A 42 -2.39 -1.15 -11.49
N GLY A 43 -1.47 -0.82 -10.60
CA GLY A 43 -0.50 0.22 -10.90
C GLY A 43 0.71 0.23 -10.01
N ALA A 44 1.51 1.26 -10.25
CA ALA A 44 2.62 1.65 -9.43
C ALA A 44 2.66 3.18 -9.36
N MET A 45 3.18 3.67 -8.25
CA MET A 45 3.44 5.09 -8.05
C MET A 45 4.88 5.23 -7.62
N ASP A 46 5.59 6.13 -8.27
CA ASP A 46 6.98 6.47 -7.97
C ASP A 46 7.12 7.99 -7.84
N ALA A 47 8.06 8.44 -7.02
CA ALA A 47 8.39 9.85 -6.88
C ALA A 47 9.88 10.03 -7.14
N ASP A 48 10.21 10.93 -8.06
CA ASP A 48 11.58 11.11 -8.56
C ASP A 48 12.54 11.80 -7.57
N GLY A 49 12.09 12.05 -6.33
CA GLY A 49 12.81 12.81 -5.30
C GLY A 49 12.99 14.30 -5.60
N ARG A 50 12.74 14.74 -6.85
CA ARG A 50 12.87 16.11 -7.36
C ARG A 50 11.54 16.86 -7.38
N GLY A 51 10.47 16.22 -6.92
CA GLY A 51 9.16 16.83 -6.74
C GLY A 51 8.14 16.43 -7.80
N THR A 52 8.44 15.43 -8.63
CA THR A 52 7.48 14.85 -9.56
C THR A 52 7.03 13.50 -9.07
N ALA A 53 5.73 13.21 -9.19
CA ALA A 53 5.16 11.90 -8.96
C ALA A 53 4.72 11.31 -10.30
N GLU A 54 5.08 10.07 -10.54
CA GLU A 54 4.63 9.30 -11.70
C GLU A 54 3.66 8.23 -11.24
N LEU A 55 2.44 8.29 -11.78
CA LEU A 55 1.39 7.31 -11.61
C LEU A 55 1.33 6.46 -12.88
N ARG A 56 1.56 5.16 -12.75
CA ARG A 56 1.37 4.18 -13.82
C ARG A 56 0.21 3.28 -13.45
N MET A 57 -0.77 3.15 -14.32
CA MET A 57 -1.93 2.29 -14.12
C MET A 57 -2.21 1.48 -15.38
N HIS A 58 -2.73 0.28 -15.20
CA HIS A 58 -3.21 -0.54 -16.29
C HIS A 58 -4.49 -1.27 -15.90
N LEU A 59 -5.36 -1.46 -16.89
CA LEU A 59 -6.63 -2.16 -16.75
C LEU A 59 -6.61 -3.37 -17.69
N ALA A 60 -6.70 -4.57 -17.11
CA ALA A 60 -6.79 -5.85 -17.84
C ALA A 60 -5.77 -6.01 -18.98
N GLY A 61 -4.54 -5.48 -18.79
CA GLY A 61 -3.46 -5.50 -19.81
C GLY A 61 -3.74 -4.72 -21.10
N ARG A 62 -4.89 -4.04 -21.18
CA ARG A 62 -5.48 -3.46 -22.38
C ARG A 62 -5.37 -1.95 -22.41
N TYR A 63 -5.77 -1.29 -21.31
CA TYR A 63 -5.60 0.15 -21.17
C TYR A 63 -4.38 0.42 -20.31
N ARG A 64 -3.59 1.43 -20.67
CA ARG A 64 -2.46 1.90 -19.86
C ARG A 64 -2.49 3.41 -19.72
N LEU A 65 -2.19 3.87 -18.52
CA LEU A 65 -2.05 5.26 -18.17
C LEU A 65 -0.67 5.47 -17.54
N THR A 66 0.08 6.44 -18.05
CA THR A 66 1.22 7.02 -17.35
C THR A 66 0.92 8.50 -17.15
N ALA A 67 0.80 8.97 -15.91
CA ALA A 67 0.56 10.36 -15.58
C ALA A 67 1.69 10.89 -14.69
N VAL A 68 2.35 11.95 -15.16
CA VAL A 68 3.44 12.62 -14.47
C VAL A 68 2.92 13.93 -13.89
N VAL A 69 2.88 14.03 -12.57
CA VAL A 69 2.32 15.15 -11.81
C VAL A 69 3.43 15.89 -11.09
N THR A 70 3.55 17.19 -11.33
CA THR A 70 4.49 18.06 -10.62
C THR A 70 4.03 18.34 -9.19
N SER A 71 4.95 18.77 -8.32
CA SER A 71 4.66 19.16 -6.92
C SER A 71 3.63 20.28 -6.80
N ALA A 72 3.49 21.10 -7.84
CA ALA A 72 2.48 22.16 -7.94
C ALA A 72 1.07 21.64 -8.29
N GLY A 73 0.87 20.33 -8.45
CA GLY A 73 -0.42 19.76 -8.83
C GLY A 73 -0.77 19.99 -10.31
N LYS A 74 0.24 19.96 -11.20
CA LYS A 74 0.02 20.06 -12.65
C LYS A 74 0.50 18.80 -13.35
N LEU A 75 -0.31 18.32 -14.31
CA LEU A 75 0.10 17.27 -15.24
C LEU A 75 1.17 17.82 -16.19
N ASN A 76 2.32 17.14 -16.24
CA ASN A 76 3.46 17.50 -17.08
C ASN A 76 3.52 16.64 -18.35
N LEU A 77 3.19 15.35 -18.19
CA LEU A 77 3.12 14.37 -19.25
C LEU A 77 2.00 13.38 -18.91
N VAL A 78 1.17 13.06 -19.89
CA VAL A 78 0.23 11.93 -19.78
C VAL A 78 0.32 11.09 -21.03
N GLN A 79 0.45 9.78 -20.86
CA GLN A 79 0.39 8.80 -21.93
C GLN A 79 -0.79 7.89 -21.67
N MET A 80 -1.70 7.81 -22.64
CA MET A 80 -2.90 6.97 -22.62
C MET A 80 -2.82 6.02 -23.79
N ASN A 81 -2.93 4.73 -23.49
CA ASN A 81 -2.96 3.68 -24.49
C ASN A 81 -4.29 2.94 -24.36
N THR A 82 -5.04 2.87 -25.45
CA THR A 82 -6.27 2.08 -25.56
C THR A 82 -6.00 0.85 -26.44
N PRO A 83 -6.82 -0.21 -26.35
CA PRO A 83 -6.58 -1.45 -27.10
C PRO A 83 -6.72 -1.32 -28.62
N THR A 84 -7.51 -0.36 -29.07
CA THR A 84 -8.01 -0.25 -30.45
C THR A 84 -7.53 1.00 -31.17
N GLU A 85 -6.91 1.94 -30.46
CA GLU A 85 -6.43 3.19 -31.03
C GLU A 85 -4.94 3.40 -30.77
N ASP A 86 -4.36 4.36 -31.49
CA ASP A 86 -2.99 4.77 -31.28
C ASP A 86 -2.80 5.45 -29.92
N GLU A 87 -1.54 5.42 -29.43
CA GLU A 87 -1.16 6.08 -28.19
C GLU A 87 -1.44 7.59 -28.23
N ARG A 88 -2.15 8.09 -27.22
CA ARG A 88 -2.40 9.51 -27.02
C ARG A 88 -1.47 10.08 -25.96
N VAL A 89 -0.76 11.15 -26.31
CA VAL A 89 0.22 11.77 -25.40
C VAL A 89 -0.07 13.26 -25.21
N LEU A 90 -0.43 13.64 -23.99
CA LEU A 90 -0.55 15.03 -23.55
C LEU A 90 0.82 15.52 -23.06
N SER A 91 1.38 16.53 -23.73
CA SER A 91 2.64 17.14 -23.31
C SER A 91 2.73 18.63 -23.64
N GLY A 92 3.35 19.39 -22.71
CA GLY A 92 3.66 20.79 -22.93
C GLY A 92 4.69 20.95 -24.03
N LYS A 93 5.52 19.92 -24.25
CA LYS A 93 6.54 19.85 -25.32
C LYS A 93 5.89 19.34 -26.61
N PRO A 94 5.81 20.15 -27.68
CA PRO A 94 5.17 19.74 -28.94
C PRO A 94 5.74 18.45 -29.53
N ALA A 95 7.05 18.25 -29.44
CA ALA A 95 7.73 17.06 -29.96
C ALA A 95 7.33 15.74 -29.29
N LEU A 96 6.65 15.79 -28.13
CA LEU A 96 6.20 14.59 -27.42
C LEU A 96 4.71 14.29 -27.64
N ARG A 97 3.96 15.19 -28.27
CA ARG A 97 2.51 15.01 -28.50
C ARG A 97 2.29 13.93 -29.55
N ARG A 98 1.28 13.07 -29.33
CA ARG A 98 0.90 11.98 -30.25
C ARG A 98 -0.60 11.72 -30.14
N GLY A 99 -1.21 11.22 -31.23
CA GLY A 99 -2.61 10.82 -31.26
C GLY A 99 -3.60 11.99 -31.28
N TRP A 100 -3.20 13.13 -31.87
CA TRP A 100 -4.04 14.32 -32.00
C TRP A 100 -3.95 14.85 -33.44
N ASP A 101 -5.06 15.31 -33.97
CA ASP A 101 -5.16 15.92 -35.30
C ASP A 101 -6.16 17.10 -35.29
N ASP A 102 -6.50 17.62 -36.48
CA ASP A 102 -7.42 18.75 -36.60
C ASP A 102 -8.88 18.37 -36.28
N ALA A 103 -9.25 17.09 -36.39
CA ALA A 103 -10.59 16.59 -36.07
C ALA A 103 -10.74 16.33 -34.57
N GLU A 104 -9.69 15.84 -33.91
CA GLU A 104 -9.61 15.64 -32.48
C GLU A 104 -8.40 16.40 -31.89
N PRO A 105 -8.54 17.71 -31.64
CA PRO A 105 -7.45 18.53 -31.16
C PRO A 105 -7.09 18.16 -29.72
N MET A 106 -5.79 18.22 -29.41
CA MET A 106 -5.31 18.02 -28.05
C MET A 106 -5.94 19.04 -27.09
N PRO A 107 -6.50 18.60 -25.93
CA PRO A 107 -7.01 19.52 -24.92
C PRO A 107 -5.91 20.45 -24.40
N LYS A 108 -6.29 21.64 -23.92
CA LYS A 108 -5.33 22.63 -23.41
C LYS A 108 -5.25 22.55 -21.89
N GLN A 109 -4.17 23.04 -21.28
CA GLN A 109 -4.21 23.24 -19.84
C GLN A 109 -5.14 24.43 -19.52
N PRO A 110 -5.98 24.33 -18.48
CA PRO A 110 -5.98 23.34 -17.39
C PRO A 110 -6.86 22.07 -17.61
N GLU A 111 -7.50 21.90 -18.76
CA GLU A 111 -8.50 20.85 -19.06
C GLU A 111 -7.95 19.42 -19.03
N TRP A 112 -6.62 19.25 -19.01
CA TRP A 112 -5.98 17.94 -19.03
C TRP A 112 -6.43 17.00 -17.91
N LEU A 113 -6.62 17.52 -16.69
CA LEU A 113 -7.06 16.67 -15.59
C LEU A 113 -8.45 16.11 -15.85
N GLU A 114 -9.37 16.97 -16.27
CA GLU A 114 -10.74 16.58 -16.61
C GLU A 114 -10.76 15.56 -17.75
N TYR A 115 -9.96 15.81 -18.80
CA TYR A 115 -9.81 14.89 -19.92
C TYR A 115 -9.32 13.50 -19.47
N VAL A 116 -8.26 13.45 -18.66
CA VAL A 116 -7.70 12.18 -18.17
C VAL A 116 -8.68 11.46 -17.25
N VAL A 117 -9.36 12.17 -16.37
CA VAL A 117 -10.41 11.60 -15.51
C VAL A 117 -11.55 11.01 -16.35
N ALA A 118 -12.01 11.72 -17.38
CA ALA A 118 -13.04 11.24 -18.29
C ALA A 118 -12.58 9.99 -19.05
N TRP A 119 -11.33 9.98 -19.54
CA TRP A 119 -10.74 8.83 -20.22
C TRP A 119 -10.66 7.60 -19.30
N VAL A 120 -10.19 7.77 -18.07
CA VAL A 120 -10.11 6.66 -17.09
C VAL A 120 -11.50 6.12 -16.75
N LYS A 121 -12.51 6.99 -16.61
CA LYS A 121 -13.91 6.57 -16.43
C LYS A 121 -14.43 5.78 -17.63
N SER A 122 -14.17 6.25 -18.85
CA SER A 122 -14.59 5.54 -20.07
C SER A 122 -13.93 4.16 -20.15
N ALA A 123 -12.61 4.08 -19.96
CA ALA A 123 -11.88 2.82 -19.94
C ALA A 123 -12.41 1.85 -18.86
N SER A 124 -12.82 2.39 -17.72
CA SER A 124 -13.44 1.61 -16.63
C SER A 124 -14.81 1.03 -17.02
N HIS A 125 -15.59 1.75 -17.83
CA HIS A 125 -16.89 1.27 -18.33
C HIS A 125 -16.78 0.24 -19.46
N ASP A 126 -15.66 0.21 -20.19
CA ASP A 126 -15.43 -0.76 -21.27
C ASP A 126 -15.23 -2.20 -20.75
N VAL A 127 -14.94 -2.37 -19.45
CA VAL A 127 -14.80 -3.68 -18.82
C VAL A 127 -16.13 -4.13 -18.21
N ASP A 128 -16.50 -5.40 -18.45
CA ASP A 128 -17.71 -5.99 -17.87
C ASP A 128 -17.69 -5.85 -16.33
N ARG A 129 -18.69 -5.12 -15.81
CA ARG A 129 -18.88 -4.88 -14.38
C ARG A 129 -18.93 -6.19 -13.59
N ARG A 130 -19.44 -7.28 -14.17
CA ARG A 130 -19.44 -8.60 -13.52
C ARG A 130 -18.01 -9.12 -13.33
N ALA A 131 -17.19 -9.09 -14.37
CA ALA A 131 -15.78 -9.48 -14.29
C ALA A 131 -14.99 -8.62 -13.28
N VAL A 132 -15.31 -7.32 -13.19
CA VAL A 132 -14.75 -6.43 -12.14
C VAL A 132 -15.11 -6.93 -10.74
N LEU A 133 -16.37 -7.28 -10.51
CA LEU A 133 -16.85 -7.76 -9.20
C LEU A 133 -16.24 -9.11 -8.84
N GLU A 134 -16.17 -10.05 -9.79
CA GLU A 134 -15.54 -11.36 -9.60
C GLU A 134 -14.06 -11.21 -9.21
N TRP A 135 -13.30 -10.38 -9.93
CA TRP A 135 -11.91 -10.08 -9.58
C TRP A 135 -11.76 -9.45 -8.18
N ARG A 136 -12.64 -8.50 -7.83
CA ARG A 136 -12.63 -7.88 -6.49
C ARG A 136 -12.94 -8.90 -5.39
N LEU A 137 -13.88 -9.81 -5.64
CA LEU A 137 -14.27 -10.86 -4.71
C LEU A 137 -13.10 -11.83 -4.47
N GLU A 138 -12.46 -12.32 -5.54
CA GLU A 138 -11.29 -13.19 -5.43
C GLU A 138 -10.15 -12.52 -4.65
N GLY A 139 -9.90 -11.23 -4.90
CA GLY A 139 -8.89 -10.47 -4.16
C GLY A 139 -9.23 -10.34 -2.68
N ALA A 140 -10.50 -10.09 -2.35
CA ALA A 140 -10.98 -10.02 -0.97
C ALA A 140 -10.87 -11.38 -0.25
N ASP A 141 -11.22 -12.47 -0.93
CA ASP A 141 -11.16 -13.83 -0.38
C ASP A 141 -9.72 -14.26 -0.09
N ARG A 142 -8.78 -13.97 -1.01
CA ARG A 142 -7.34 -14.21 -0.76
C ARG A 142 -6.85 -13.43 0.45
N LYS A 143 -7.22 -12.15 0.56
CA LYS A 143 -6.84 -11.31 1.70
C LYS A 143 -7.42 -11.84 3.02
N LEU A 144 -8.67 -12.27 3.00
CA LEU A 144 -9.35 -12.86 4.15
C LEU A 144 -8.65 -14.16 4.60
N THR A 145 -8.26 -15.00 3.65
CA THR A 145 -7.48 -16.22 3.91
C THR A 145 -6.16 -15.91 4.61
N THR A 146 -5.36 -14.99 4.07
CA THR A 146 -4.08 -14.58 4.70
C THR A 146 -4.28 -13.99 6.11
N MET A 147 -5.36 -13.23 6.33
CA MET A 147 -5.67 -12.71 7.66
C MET A 147 -6.02 -13.83 8.64
N ASN A 148 -6.77 -14.84 8.21
CA ASN A 148 -7.08 -16.01 9.04
C ASN A 148 -5.81 -16.80 9.39
N ASP A 149 -4.93 -17.07 8.42
CA ASP A 149 -3.66 -17.76 8.67
C ASP A 149 -2.80 -17.01 9.71
N THR A 150 -2.78 -15.68 9.62
CA THR A 150 -2.06 -14.82 10.58
C THR A 150 -2.69 -14.92 11.98
N ILE A 151 -4.02 -14.91 12.08
CA ILE A 151 -4.72 -15.05 13.35
C ILE A 151 -4.43 -16.42 13.99
N GLU A 152 -4.44 -17.49 13.19
CA GLU A 152 -4.11 -18.84 13.68
C GLU A 152 -2.67 -18.92 14.19
N SER A 153 -1.71 -18.37 13.45
CA SER A 153 -0.32 -18.27 13.89
C SER A 153 -0.17 -17.50 15.21
N LEU A 154 -0.85 -16.36 15.35
CA LEU A 154 -0.81 -15.56 16.59
C LEU A 154 -1.44 -16.32 17.78
N ARG A 155 -2.49 -17.10 17.56
CA ARG A 155 -3.12 -17.94 18.59
C ARG A 155 -2.18 -19.06 19.06
N ALA A 156 -1.47 -19.70 18.13
CA ALA A 156 -0.47 -20.71 18.46
C ALA A 156 0.65 -20.11 19.32
N SER A 157 1.22 -18.97 18.90
CA SER A 157 2.25 -18.26 19.66
C SER A 157 1.77 -17.72 21.01
N LEU A 158 0.48 -17.40 21.15
CA LEU A 158 -0.09 -17.02 22.45
C LEU A 158 -0.12 -18.23 23.39
N THR A 159 -0.57 -19.37 22.90
CA THR A 159 -0.65 -20.62 23.67
C THR A 159 0.75 -21.03 24.18
N GLU A 160 1.77 -20.96 23.33
CA GLU A 160 3.17 -21.23 23.71
C GLU A 160 3.65 -20.28 24.82
N ARG A 161 3.32 -18.99 24.72
CA ARG A 161 3.67 -18.00 25.76
C ARG A 161 2.95 -18.25 27.08
N GLU A 162 1.70 -18.69 27.02
CA GLU A 162 0.93 -19.03 28.21
C GLU A 162 1.50 -20.28 28.91
N GLN A 163 1.92 -21.29 28.16
CA GLN A 163 2.61 -22.46 28.71
C GLN A 163 3.92 -22.07 29.41
N LEU A 164 4.76 -21.26 28.75
CA LEU A 164 6.01 -20.78 29.35
C LEU A 164 5.75 -19.95 30.63
N ARG A 165 4.71 -19.11 30.62
CA ARG A 165 4.30 -18.35 31.81
C ARG A 165 3.96 -19.30 32.97
N ASP A 166 3.21 -20.36 32.69
CA ASP A 166 2.76 -21.31 33.71
C ASP A 166 3.93 -22.14 34.25
N GLU A 167 4.88 -22.52 33.40
CA GLU A 167 6.15 -23.15 33.80
C GLU A 167 6.97 -22.24 34.73
N VAL A 168 7.16 -20.98 34.35
CA VAL A 168 7.88 -19.99 35.18
C VAL A 168 7.14 -19.73 36.50
N ALA A 169 5.80 -19.68 36.49
CA ALA A 169 5.02 -19.52 37.70
C ALA A 169 5.20 -20.72 38.66
N ALA A 170 5.25 -21.94 38.12
CA ALA A 170 5.54 -23.14 38.91
C ALA A 170 6.96 -23.11 39.49
N GLU A 171 7.97 -22.72 38.70
CA GLU A 171 9.35 -22.57 39.17
C GLU A 171 9.45 -21.52 40.29
N VAL A 172 8.83 -20.35 40.12
CA VAL A 172 8.79 -19.30 41.15
C VAL A 172 8.13 -19.81 42.43
N ALA A 173 7.04 -20.57 42.33
CA ALA A 173 6.39 -21.16 43.49
C ALA A 173 7.31 -22.16 44.22
N GLN A 174 8.01 -23.02 43.47
CA GLN A 174 9.00 -23.96 44.04
C GLN A 174 10.16 -23.23 44.73
N LEU A 175 10.74 -22.21 44.09
CA LEU A 175 11.83 -21.41 44.66
C LEU A 175 11.40 -20.68 45.94
N ARG A 176 10.18 -20.11 45.96
CA ARG A 176 9.62 -19.48 47.16
C ARG A 176 9.41 -20.49 48.29
N ALA A 177 8.94 -21.69 47.98
CA ALA A 177 8.76 -22.75 48.97
C ALA A 177 10.10 -23.24 49.53
N ALA A 178 11.10 -23.44 48.66
CA ALA A 178 12.46 -23.80 49.06
C ALA A 178 13.10 -22.75 49.98
N LEU A 179 13.00 -21.47 49.61
CA LEU A 179 13.49 -20.35 50.41
C LEU A 179 12.83 -20.28 51.79
N ALA A 180 11.53 -20.55 51.88
CA ALA A 180 10.80 -20.56 53.16
C ALA A 180 11.17 -21.76 54.06
N ALA A 181 11.64 -22.87 53.47
CA ALA A 181 12.08 -24.05 54.20
C ALA A 181 13.53 -23.97 54.68
N GLU A 182 14.29 -22.98 54.19
CA GLU A 182 15.68 -22.78 54.57
C GLU A 182 15.75 -22.18 56.00
N PRO A 183 16.44 -22.84 56.96
CA PRO A 183 16.48 -22.38 58.34
C PRO A 183 17.24 -21.05 58.43
N ALA A 184 16.75 -20.12 59.25
CA ALA A 184 17.34 -18.79 59.45
C ALA A 184 18.73 -18.78 60.15
N ASP A 185 19.41 -19.92 60.25
CA ASP A 185 20.61 -20.15 61.06
C ASP A 185 21.92 -19.80 60.33
N GLY A 186 21.90 -18.69 59.60
CA GLY A 186 23.08 -18.12 58.91
C GLY A 186 23.64 -16.86 59.58
N LEU A 187 23.01 -16.33 60.63
CA LEU A 187 23.59 -15.29 61.48
C LEU A 187 24.37 -15.96 62.60
N ARG A 188 25.63 -16.30 62.30
CA ARG A 188 26.65 -16.75 63.27
C ARG A 188 26.55 -15.93 64.56
N ALA A 189 26.01 -16.54 65.62
CA ALA A 189 26.40 -16.19 66.98
C ALA A 189 27.83 -16.72 67.15
N ASP A 190 28.79 -15.82 67.20
CA ASP A 190 30.19 -16.11 67.53
C ASP A 190 30.26 -16.41 69.03
N PRO A 191 30.49 -17.67 69.47
CA PRO A 191 30.56 -18.01 70.88
C PRO A 191 32.03 -18.21 71.27
N ASP A 192 32.87 -17.20 71.03
CA ASP A 192 34.22 -17.17 71.60
C ASP A 192 34.53 -15.78 72.14
N ALA A 193 33.86 -15.46 73.25
CA ALA A 193 34.39 -14.54 74.25
C ALA A 193 34.58 -15.32 75.56
N PRO A 194 35.81 -15.65 75.95
CA PRO A 194 36.15 -15.78 77.35
C PRO A 194 36.70 -14.44 77.84
N GLY A 195 35.98 -13.85 78.79
CA GLY A 195 36.47 -12.77 79.61
C GLY A 195 37.37 -13.29 80.74
N SER A 196 38.29 -12.38 81.12
CA SER A 196 39.10 -12.34 82.35
C SER A 196 40.26 -13.34 82.47
#